data_AF-A0A529FBD3-F1
#
_entry.id   AF-A0A529FBD3-F1
#
_cell.length_a   1.000
_cell.length_b   1.000
_cell.length_c   1.000
_cell.angle_alpha   90.00
_cell.angle_beta   90.00
_cell.angle_gamma   90.00
#
_symmetry.space_group_name_H-M   'P 1'
#
loop_
_entity.id
_entity.type
_entity.pdbx_description
1 polymer ?
#
loop_
_entity_poly.entity_id
_entity_poly.type
_entity_poly.pdbx_seq_one_letter_code
_entity_poly.pdbx_strand_id
1 'polypeptide(L)' 'LARIMMPKSHVRLSAGRTAMTDEMQALCFFAGANSIFVGDTLLTADNPGEDKDTLLFRRLGIEPMDLEAQ' A
#
# COMPACT_ATOMS: atom_id res chain seq x y z
N LEU A 1 -5.99 -14.14 1.39
CA LEU A 1 -7.08 -14.69 0.55
C LEU A 1 -7.25 -13.92 -0.75
N ALA A 2 -7.45 -12.59 -0.73
CA ALA A 2 -7.69 -11.79 -1.94
C ALA A 2 -6.70 -12.06 -3.09
N ARG A 3 -5.38 -12.00 -2.84
CA ARG A 3 -4.34 -12.31 -3.84
C ARG A 3 -4.45 -13.73 -4.42
N ILE A 4 -4.76 -14.73 -3.59
CA ILE A 4 -4.88 -16.13 -4.04
C ILE A 4 -6.11 -16.30 -4.93
N MET A 5 -7.25 -15.75 -4.51
CA MET A 5 -8.50 -15.84 -5.24
C MET A 5 -8.48 -15.04 -6.56
N MET A 6 -7.74 -13.94 -6.60
CA MET A 6 -7.70 -13.00 -7.71
C MET A 6 -6.25 -12.65 -8.08
N PRO A 7 -5.50 -13.58 -8.70
CA PRO A 7 -4.05 -13.47 -8.88
C PRO A 7 -3.63 -12.29 -9.78
N LYS A 8 -4.47 -11.89 -10.74
CA LYS A 8 -4.18 -10.79 -11.68
C LYS A 8 -4.67 -9.42 -11.21
N SER A 9 -5.47 -9.36 -10.15
CA SER A 9 -6.06 -8.11 -9.70
C SER A 9 -5.07 -7.25 -8.90
N HIS A 10 -5.26 -5.95 -8.93
CA HIS A 10 -4.65 -5.06 -7.95
C HIS A 10 -5.37 -5.21 -6.61
N VAL A 11 -4.62 -5.49 -5.56
CA VAL A 11 -5.15 -5.57 -4.20
C VAL A 11 -4.66 -4.32 -3.47
N ARG A 12 -5.59 -3.41 -3.20
CA ARG A 12 -5.29 -2.13 -2.55
C ARG A 12 -5.40 -2.24 -1.03
N LEU A 13 -4.31 -1.94 -0.32
CA LEU A 13 -4.33 -1.67 1.11
C LEU A 13 -4.82 -0.23 1.29
N SER A 14 -6.09 -0.05 1.67
CA SER A 14 -6.78 1.24 1.65
C SER A 14 -6.90 1.87 3.04
N ALA A 15 -8.10 1.89 3.63
CA ALA A 15 -8.41 2.59 4.86
C ALA A 15 -7.78 1.91 6.10
N GLY A 16 -7.50 2.71 7.14
CA GLY A 16 -7.00 2.23 8.43
C GLY A 16 -5.48 2.11 8.55
N ARG A 17 -4.72 2.46 7.50
CA ARG A 17 -3.25 2.39 7.50
C ARG A 17 -2.59 3.29 8.55
N THR A 18 -3.23 4.39 8.93
CA THR A 18 -2.76 5.28 10.00
C THR A 18 -2.67 4.57 11.35
N ALA A 19 -3.55 3.59 11.60
CA ALA A 19 -3.56 2.77 12.81
C ALA A 19 -2.67 1.51 12.73
N MET A 20 -2.11 1.21 11.55
CA MET A 20 -1.24 0.04 11.35
C MET A 20 0.21 0.38 11.65
N THR A 21 0.92 -0.56 12.27
CA THR A 21 2.38 -0.47 12.40
C THR A 21 3.06 -0.71 11.05
N ASP A 22 4.32 -0.30 10.94
CA ASP A 22 5.12 -0.50 9.73
C ASP A 22 5.26 -1.99 9.38
N GLU A 23 5.42 -2.85 10.40
CA GLU A 23 5.54 -4.31 10.24
C GLU A 23 4.23 -4.91 9.74
N MET A 24 3.09 -4.43 10.23
CA MET A 24 1.78 -4.87 9.76
C MET A 24 1.57 -4.49 8.29
N GLN A 25 1.92 -3.26 7.92
CA GLN A 25 1.85 -2.84 6.51
C GLN A 25 2.80 -3.66 5.64
N ALA A 26 4.04 -3.89 6.08
CA ALA A 26 5.00 -4.73 5.39
C ALA A 26 4.46 -6.15 5.15
N LEU A 27 3.83 -6.74 6.17
CA LEU A 27 3.17 -8.05 6.04
C LEU A 27 2.03 -8.03 5.03
N CYS A 28 1.24 -6.95 4.97
CA CYS A 28 0.19 -6.81 3.96
C CYS A 28 0.75 -6.78 2.52
N PHE A 29 1.87 -6.08 2.29
CA PHE A 29 2.55 -6.09 0.98
C PHE A 29 3.11 -7.48 0.65
N PHE A 30 3.76 -8.12 1.61
CA PHE A 30 4.24 -9.50 1.47
C PHE A 30 3.10 -10.49 1.16
N ALA A 31 1.92 -10.31 1.78
CA ALA A 31 0.73 -11.12 1.55
C ALA A 31 0.04 -10.85 0.20
N GLY A 32 0.51 -9.86 -0.57
CA GLY A 32 0.10 -9.61 -1.94
C GLY A 32 -0.67 -8.32 -2.20
N ALA A 33 -0.76 -7.40 -1.23
CA ALA A 33 -1.20 -6.03 -1.51
C ALA A 33 -0.16 -5.34 -2.42
N ASN A 34 -0.62 -4.59 -3.42
CA ASN A 34 0.24 -3.93 -4.40
C ASN A 34 -0.29 -2.56 -4.85
N SER A 35 -1.11 -1.92 -4.02
CA SER A 35 -1.62 -0.56 -4.27
C SER A 35 -2.03 0.09 -2.96
N ILE A 36 -1.95 1.41 -2.89
CA ILE A 36 -2.39 2.25 -1.76
C ILE A 36 -3.04 3.54 -2.25
N PHE A 37 -3.62 4.32 -1.33
CA PHE A 37 -3.90 5.74 -1.54
C PHE A 37 -2.72 6.57 -1.04
N VAL A 38 -2.29 7.54 -1.85
CA VAL A 38 -1.24 8.51 -1.52
C VAL A 38 -1.90 9.88 -1.35
N GLY A 39 -1.43 10.65 -0.36
CA GLY A 39 -1.97 11.96 0.02
C GLY A 39 -2.34 12.01 1.50
N ASP A 40 -2.74 13.18 1.98
CA ASP A 40 -2.96 13.41 3.42
C ASP A 40 -4.34 12.95 3.92
N THR A 41 -5.33 12.91 3.03
CA THR A 41 -6.73 12.60 3.40
C THR A 41 -7.33 11.58 2.43
N LEU A 42 -8.12 10.67 2.96
CA LEU A 42 -9.05 9.82 2.20
C LEU A 42 -10.33 10.62 1.86
N LEU A 43 -11.49 9.97 1.91
CA LEU A 43 -12.77 10.64 1.66
C LEU A 43 -13.17 11.58 2.81
N THR A 44 -12.96 11.15 4.06
CA THR A 44 -13.35 11.92 5.27
C THR A 44 -12.40 11.72 6.46
N ALA A 45 -11.33 10.94 6.28
CA ALA A 45 -10.43 10.53 7.35
C ALA A 45 -8.97 10.68 6.92
N ASP A 46 -8.08 10.81 7.90
CA ASP A 46 -6.65 10.97 7.67
C ASP A 46 -6.04 9.72 7.00
N ASN A 47 -5.12 9.96 6.08
CA ASN A 47 -4.31 8.95 5.41
C ASN A 47 -2.84 9.11 5.87
N PRO A 48 -2.00 8.06 5.81
CA PRO A 48 -0.57 8.24 5.99
C PRO A 48 -0.05 9.24 4.96
N GLY A 49 0.68 10.25 5.42
CA GLY A 49 1.30 11.23 4.53
C GLY A 49 2.33 10.57 3.60
N GLU A 50 2.54 11.19 2.45
CA GLU A 50 3.42 10.70 1.37
C GLU A 50 4.84 10.36 1.85
N ASP A 51 5.39 11.16 2.76
CA ASP A 51 6.72 10.94 3.34
C ASP A 51 6.82 9.61 4.11
N LYS A 52 5.80 9.27 4.91
CA LYS A 52 5.80 8.04 5.70
C LYS A 52 5.77 6.81 4.80
N ASP A 53 4.96 6.87 3.75
CA ASP A 53 4.82 5.79 2.78
C ASP A 53 6.10 5.61 1.96
N THR A 54 6.71 6.70 1.52
CA THR A 54 7.98 6.69 0.79
C THR A 54 9.11 6.08 1.62
N LEU A 55 9.21 6.43 2.90
CA LEU A 55 10.20 5.86 3.81
C LEU A 55 9.98 4.38 4.09
N LEU A 56 8.72 3.93 4.21
CA LEU A 56 8.39 2.52 4.35
C LEU A 56 8.78 1.74 3.10
N PHE A 57 8.38 2.20 1.91
CA PHE A 57 8.67 1.51 0.65
C PHE A 57 10.16 1.41 0.36
N ARG A 58 10.93 2.48 0.65
CA ARG A 58 12.39 2.44 0.54
C ARG A 58 13.03 1.39 1.45
N ARG A 59 12.53 1.21 2.67
CA ARG A 59 13.03 0.15 3.59
C ARG A 59 12.66 -1.25 3.11
N LEU A 60 11.51 -1.40 2.46
CA LEU A 60 11.01 -2.69 1.95
C LEU A 60 11.53 -3.02 0.54
N GLY A 61 12.19 -2.08 -0.15
CA GLY A 61 12.64 -2.25 -1.53
C GLY A 61 11.48 -2.35 -2.54
N ILE A 62 10.36 -1.67 -2.26
CA ILE A 62 9.18 -1.64 -3.12
C ILE A 62 9.30 -0.42 -4.04
N GLU A 63 9.25 -0.67 -5.34
CA GLU A 63 9.29 0.38 -6.36
C GLU A 63 7.87 0.67 -6.91
N PRO A 64 7.59 1.91 -7.33
CA PRO A 64 6.38 2.24 -8.06
C PRO A 64 6.25 1.41 -9.34
N MET A 65 5.01 1.14 -9.74
CA MET A 65 4.74 0.47 -11.01
C MET A 65 5.10 1.39 -12.17
N ASP A 66 5.72 0.82 -13.21
CA ASP A 66 6.06 1.55 -14.43
C ASP A 66 4.78 1.97 -15.18
N LEU A 67 4.73 3.23 -15.60
CA LEU A 67 3.55 3.84 -16.24
C LEU A 67 3.35 3.34 -17.68
N GLU A 68 4.40 2.79 -18.31
CA GLU A 68 4.35 2.27 -19.68
C GLU A 68 3.89 0.81 -19.76
N ALA A 69 3.81 0.10 -18.62
CA ALA A 69 3.52 -1.33 -18.56
C ALA A 69 2.02 -1.66 -18.41
N GLN A 70 1.12 -0.70 -18.64
CA GLN A 70 -0.33 -0.82 -18.44
C GLN A 70 -1.14 -0.91 -19.73
#